data_AF-A0A520TK49-F1
#
_entry.id   AF-A0A520TK49-F1
#
_cell.length_a   1.000
_cell.length_b   1.000
_cell.length_c   1.000
_cell.angle_alpha   90.00
_cell.angle_beta   90.00
_cell.angle_gamma   90.00
#
_symmetry.space_group_name_H-M   'P 1'
#
loop_
_entity.id
_entity.type
_entity.pdbx_description
1 polymer ?
#
loop_
_entity_poly.entity_id
_entity_poly.type
_entity_poly.pdbx_seq_one_letter_code
_entity_poly.pdbx_strand_id
1 'polypeptide(L)'
;MSSPTHQPYKDGKGGVDIGLKPINENEWLEIDNLFEEEITQKKDLFVNKKDEVLVTSLESFQNQQKVLEMILGHLSHFYPDFYDISSDRIRVTRNDDLYYFKDFKNP
;
A
#
# COMPACT_ATOMS: atom_id res chain seq x y z
N MET A 1 29.29 -23.31 -33.53
CA MET A 1 30.42 -22.85 -32.71
C MET A 1 30.18 -23.34 -31.29
N SER A 2 31.15 -23.99 -30.65
CA SER A 2 31.03 -24.49 -29.27
C SER A 2 31.50 -23.42 -28.28
N SER A 3 30.74 -23.21 -27.22
CA SER A 3 31.12 -22.29 -26.13
C SER A 3 32.43 -22.74 -25.46
N PRO A 4 33.23 -21.80 -24.93
CA PRO A 4 34.47 -22.12 -24.21
C PRO A 4 34.20 -22.99 -22.98
N THR A 5 35.06 -23.98 -22.77
CA THR A 5 34.98 -24.99 -21.69
C THR A 5 34.99 -24.39 -20.28
N HIS A 6 35.62 -23.21 -20.11
CA HIS A 6 35.68 -22.49 -18.85
C HIS A 6 35.04 -21.12 -19.05
N GLN A 7 33.91 -20.89 -18.39
CA GLN A 7 33.27 -19.59 -18.34
C GLN A 7 33.53 -18.97 -16.96
N PRO A 8 33.76 -17.65 -16.86
CA PRO A 8 34.09 -16.98 -15.60
C PRO A 8 32.88 -16.81 -14.66
N TYR A 9 31.79 -17.55 -14.90
CA TYR A 9 30.55 -17.50 -14.15
C TYR A 9 30.26 -18.87 -13.52
N LYS A 10 29.85 -18.88 -12.24
CA LYS A 10 29.43 -20.09 -11.55
C LYS A 10 28.22 -20.71 -12.27
N ASP A 11 28.29 -22.00 -12.57
CA ASP A 11 27.24 -22.78 -13.25
C ASP A 11 26.84 -22.31 -14.66
N GLY A 12 27.72 -21.59 -15.37
CA GLY A 12 27.51 -21.21 -16.78
C GLY A 12 26.40 -20.19 -17.03
N LYS A 13 25.83 -19.60 -15.96
CA LYS A 13 24.90 -18.47 -16.07
C LYS A 13 25.68 -17.16 -16.05
N GLY A 14 26.12 -16.75 -17.23
CA GLY A 14 26.67 -15.41 -17.45
C GLY A 14 25.57 -14.38 -17.69
N GLY A 15 25.72 -13.20 -17.11
CA GLY A 15 24.82 -12.06 -17.28
C GLY A 15 24.61 -11.32 -15.97
N VAL A 16 24.69 -9.99 -16.00
CA VAL A 16 24.07 -9.15 -14.97
C VAL A 16 22.64 -8.91 -15.47
N ASP A 17 21.63 -9.17 -14.63
CA ASP A 17 20.26 -8.74 -14.93
C ASP A 17 20.23 -7.20 -14.84
N ILE A 18 20.42 -6.54 -15.99
CA ILE A 18 20.34 -5.08 -16.11
C ILE A 18 18.91 -4.74 -16.49
N GLY A 19 18.12 -4.28 -15.53
CA GLY A 19 16.73 -3.86 -15.74
C GLY A 19 16.01 -3.55 -14.43
N LEU A 20 14.83 -2.93 -14.54
CA LEU A 20 13.93 -2.75 -13.39
C LEU A 20 13.21 -4.07 -13.13
N LYS A 21 13.39 -4.61 -11.92
CA LYS A 21 12.55 -5.71 -11.43
C LYS A 21 11.25 -5.11 -10.89
N PRO A 22 10.07 -5.58 -11.32
CA PRO A 22 8.82 -5.13 -10.73
C PRO A 22 8.78 -5.51 -9.25
N ILE A 23 8.23 -4.62 -8.42
CA ILE A 23 7.92 -4.91 -7.03
C ILE A 23 6.80 -5.94 -7.02
N ASN A 24 6.94 -6.99 -6.22
CA ASN A 24 5.89 -8.00 -6.10
C ASN A 24 4.62 -7.35 -5.54
N GLU A 25 3.45 -7.81 -5.96
CA GLU A 25 2.19 -7.18 -5.56
C GLU A 25 2.04 -7.12 -4.04
N ASN A 26 2.39 -8.18 -3.31
CA ASN A 26 2.36 -8.26 -1.86
C ASN A 26 3.34 -7.29 -1.14
N GLU A 27 4.25 -6.66 -1.87
CA GLU A 27 5.22 -5.68 -1.37
C GLU A 27 4.84 -4.25 -1.81
N TRP A 28 3.67 -4.03 -2.42
CA TRP A 28 3.23 -2.69 -2.84
C TRP A 28 2.88 -1.78 -1.66
N LEU A 29 2.23 -2.34 -0.64
CA LEU A 29 1.90 -1.63 0.61
C LEU A 29 2.44 -2.47 1.76
N GLU A 30 3.17 -1.84 2.67
CA GLU A 30 3.80 -2.49 3.83
C GLU A 30 3.28 -1.93 5.14
N ILE A 31 3.08 -2.81 6.13
CA ILE A 31 2.73 -2.44 7.51
C ILE A 31 3.93 -2.75 8.40
N ASP A 32 4.75 -1.74 8.68
CA ASP A 32 5.99 -1.89 9.42
C ASP A 32 5.84 -1.59 10.93
N ASN A 33 6.95 -1.45 11.64
CA ASN A 33 6.97 -1.11 13.06
C ASN A 33 6.60 0.35 13.36
N LEU A 34 6.58 1.26 12.38
CA LEU A 34 6.24 2.67 12.54
C LEU A 34 4.77 2.98 12.29
N PHE A 35 4.02 2.04 11.72
CA PHE A 35 2.61 2.19 11.34
C PHE A 35 1.74 2.94 12.37
N GLU A 36 1.76 2.53 13.64
CA GLU A 36 0.90 3.15 14.67
C GLU A 36 1.27 4.61 14.98
N GLU A 37 2.58 4.89 15.04
CA GLU A 37 3.10 6.24 15.28
C GLU A 37 2.73 7.17 14.11
N GLU A 38 2.95 6.73 12.88
CA GLU A 38 2.66 7.50 11.69
C GLU A 38 1.16 7.74 11.47
N ILE A 39 0.31 6.73 11.74
CA ILE A 39 -1.15 6.90 11.64
C ILE A 39 -1.63 7.90 12.69
N THR A 40 -1.09 7.85 13.91
CA THR A 40 -1.40 8.83 14.96
C THR A 40 -1.00 10.24 14.53
N GLN A 41 0.20 10.41 13.99
CA GLN A 41 0.68 11.69 13.48
C GLN A 41 -0.18 12.21 12.31
N LYS A 42 -0.55 11.34 11.36
CA LYS A 42 -1.43 11.70 10.24
C LYS A 42 -2.78 12.21 10.72
N LYS A 43 -3.39 11.55 11.72
CA LYS A 43 -4.65 12.00 12.33
C LYS A 43 -4.50 13.38 12.98
N ASP A 44 -3.43 13.58 13.76
CA ASP A 44 -3.16 14.87 14.41
C ASP A 44 -2.99 15.99 13.38
N LEU A 45 -2.19 15.76 12.34
CA LEU A 45 -2.00 16.71 11.24
C LEU A 45 -3.31 16.99 10.49
N PHE A 46 -4.14 15.98 10.28
CA PHE A 46 -5.43 16.15 9.61
C PHE A 46 -6.41 17.00 10.42
N VAL A 47 -6.36 16.92 11.76
CA VAL A 47 -7.20 17.73 12.65
C VAL A 47 -6.66 19.16 12.77
N ASN A 48 -5.34 19.31 12.96
CA ASN A 48 -4.74 20.59 13.33
C ASN A 48 -4.27 21.43 12.14
N LYS A 49 -3.96 20.78 11.01
CA LYS A 49 -3.28 21.39 9.86
C LYS A 49 -3.83 20.92 8.52
N LYS A 50 -5.14 20.66 8.46
CA LYS A 50 -5.79 20.04 7.29
C LYS A 50 -5.43 20.70 5.96
N ASP A 51 -5.47 22.03 5.91
CA ASP A 51 -5.21 22.80 4.68
C ASP A 51 -3.74 22.76 4.23
N GLU A 52 -2.81 22.38 5.12
CA GLU A 52 -1.40 22.18 4.79
C GLU A 52 -1.11 20.76 4.31
N VAL A 53 -1.89 19.77 4.74
CA VAL A 53 -1.59 18.34 4.53
C VAL A 53 -2.56 17.61 3.59
N LEU A 54 -3.69 18.22 3.26
CA LEU A 54 -4.67 17.66 2.33
C LEU A 54 -4.94 18.64 1.18
N VAL A 55 -4.69 18.17 -0.04
CA VAL A 55 -5.10 18.84 -1.27
C VAL A 55 -5.98 17.89 -2.07
N THR A 56 -7.16 18.34 -2.47
CA THR A 56 -8.13 17.56 -3.25
C THR A 56 -8.81 18.44 -4.29
N SER A 57 -9.06 17.90 -5.49
CA SER A 57 -9.86 18.57 -6.51
C SER A 57 -11.18 17.82 -6.72
N LEU A 58 -12.26 18.54 -7.00
CA LEU A 58 -13.57 17.93 -7.30
C LEU A 58 -13.50 16.99 -8.51
N GLU A 59 -12.65 17.29 -9.49
CA GLU A 59 -12.46 16.48 -10.69
C GLU A 59 -11.78 15.14 -10.39
N SER A 60 -11.03 15.05 -9.29
CA SER A 60 -10.31 13.83 -8.90
C SER A 60 -11.15 12.86 -8.07
N PHE A 61 -12.39 13.20 -7.72
CA PHE A 61 -13.23 12.42 -6.82
C PHE A 61 -13.42 10.96 -7.26
N GLN A 62 -13.76 10.72 -8.53
CA GLN A 62 -13.94 9.36 -9.05
C GLN A 62 -12.66 8.52 -8.99
N ASN A 63 -11.50 9.16 -9.14
CA ASN A 63 -10.22 8.48 -9.06
C ASN A 63 -9.85 8.17 -7.60
N GLN A 64 -10.19 9.05 -6.66
CA GLN A 64 -9.99 8.80 -5.23
C GLN A 64 -10.77 7.58 -4.76
N GLN A 65 -12.03 7.46 -5.16
CA GLN A 65 -12.86 6.30 -4.82
C GLN A 65 -12.27 5.00 -5.38
N LYS A 66 -11.86 4.99 -6.65
CA LYS A 66 -11.20 3.82 -7.26
C LYS A 66 -9.90 3.44 -6.55
N VAL A 67 -9.07 4.43 -6.20
CA VAL A 67 -7.83 4.17 -5.46
C VAL A 67 -8.13 3.60 -4.07
N LEU A 68 -9.15 4.12 -3.38
CA LEU A 68 -9.58 3.55 -2.11
C LEU A 68 -10.01 2.08 -2.27
N GLU A 69 -10.85 1.78 -3.26
CA GLU A 69 -11.28 0.40 -3.55
C GLU A 69 -10.09 -0.52 -3.81
N MET A 70 -9.09 -0.07 -4.58
CA MET A 70 -7.86 -0.83 -4.85
C MET A 70 -7.06 -1.08 -3.56
N ILE A 71 -6.88 -0.05 -2.72
CA ILE A 71 -6.17 -0.17 -1.45
C ILE A 71 -6.90 -1.15 -0.52
N LEU A 72 -8.21 -1.03 -0.39
CA LEU A 72 -9.00 -1.92 0.47
C LEU A 72 -8.95 -3.38 -0.02
N GLY A 73 -9.03 -3.60 -1.34
CA GLY A 73 -8.87 -4.93 -1.93
C GLY A 73 -7.48 -5.51 -1.63
N HIS A 74 -6.43 -4.70 -1.78
CA HIS A 74 -5.07 -5.10 -1.47
C HIS A 74 -4.89 -5.45 0.03
N LEU A 75 -5.33 -4.57 0.92
CA LEU A 75 -5.23 -4.77 2.38
C LEU A 75 -6.03 -6.00 2.85
N SER A 76 -7.22 -6.22 2.31
CA SER A 76 -8.02 -7.40 2.64
C SER A 76 -7.35 -8.70 2.18
N HIS A 77 -6.65 -8.69 1.05
CA HIS A 77 -6.03 -9.87 0.48
C HIS A 77 -4.68 -10.21 1.16
N PHE A 78 -3.81 -9.22 1.35
CA PHE A 78 -2.45 -9.45 1.85
C PHE A 78 -2.29 -9.25 3.35
N TYR A 79 -3.21 -8.53 4.00
CA TYR A 79 -3.14 -8.22 5.43
C TYR A 79 -4.45 -8.55 6.20
N PRO A 80 -5.03 -9.77 6.03
CA PRO A 80 -6.31 -10.13 6.66
C PRO A 80 -6.26 -10.14 8.20
N ASP A 81 -5.09 -10.34 8.79
CA ASP A 81 -4.91 -10.31 10.26
C ASP A 81 -4.92 -8.87 10.82
N PHE A 82 -4.60 -7.88 9.97
CA PHE A 82 -4.51 -6.47 10.36
C PHE A 82 -5.78 -5.68 10.05
N TYR A 83 -6.54 -6.10 9.04
CA TYR A 83 -7.73 -5.41 8.57
C TYR A 83 -8.92 -6.34 8.44
N ASP A 84 -10.00 -6.01 9.14
CA ASP A 84 -11.33 -6.59 8.93
C ASP A 84 -12.16 -5.57 8.13
N ILE A 85 -12.30 -5.84 6.83
CA ILE A 85 -12.97 -4.97 5.86
C ILE A 85 -14.30 -5.61 5.48
N SER A 86 -15.36 -4.83 5.56
CA SER A 86 -16.72 -5.24 5.22
C SER A 86 -17.40 -4.18 4.36
N SER A 87 -18.64 -4.42 3.94
CA SER A 87 -19.34 -3.52 3.02
C SER A 87 -19.69 -2.14 3.61
N ASP A 88 -19.66 -1.97 4.94
CA ASP A 88 -20.06 -0.73 5.61
C ASP A 88 -19.03 -0.17 6.60
N ARG A 89 -18.00 -0.94 6.93
CA ARG A 89 -16.97 -0.56 7.91
C ARG A 89 -15.61 -1.20 7.65
N ILE A 90 -14.59 -0.56 8.21
CA ILE A 90 -13.21 -1.06 8.30
C ILE A 90 -12.80 -1.06 9.77
N ARG A 91 -12.33 -2.19 10.26
CA ARG A 91 -11.67 -2.33 11.56
C ARG A 91 -10.18 -2.60 11.35
N VAL A 92 -9.34 -1.81 12.01
CA VAL A 92 -7.89 -1.99 12.02
C VAL A 92 -7.52 -2.69 13.31
N THR A 93 -7.17 -3.97 13.24
CA THR A 93 -6.93 -4.82 14.43
C THR A 93 -5.78 -4.29 15.30
N ARG A 94 -4.79 -3.64 14.68
CA ARG A 94 -3.55 -3.23 15.34
C ARG A 94 -3.72 -2.06 16.32
N ASN A 95 -4.60 -1.12 16.02
CA ASN A 95 -4.85 0.06 16.87
C ASN A 95 -6.33 0.18 17.31
N ASP A 96 -7.14 -0.84 17.04
CA ASP A 96 -8.59 -0.93 17.30
C ASP A 96 -9.40 0.24 16.70
N ASP A 97 -8.86 0.90 15.67
CA ASP A 97 -9.61 1.91 14.95
C ASP A 97 -10.80 1.28 14.23
N LEU A 98 -11.92 1.99 14.27
CA LEU A 98 -13.14 1.61 13.59
C LEU A 98 -13.65 2.79 12.75
N TYR A 99 -13.78 2.55 11.45
CA TYR A 99 -14.26 3.52 10.49
C TYR A 99 -15.55 3.00 9.85
N TYR A 100 -16.60 3.83 9.80
CA TYR A 100 -17.80 3.52 9.02
C TYR A 100 -17.84 4.34 7.75
N PHE A 101 -18.18 3.72 6.63
CA PHE A 101 -18.27 4.41 5.35
C PHE A 101 -19.27 5.57 5.34
N LYS A 102 -20.34 5.45 6.12
CA LYS A 102 -21.35 6.52 6.29
C LYS A 102 -20.81 7.78 6.97
N ASP A 103 -19.70 7.69 7.70
CA ASP A 103 -19.11 8.84 8.42
C ASP A 103 -18.33 9.74 7.46
N PHE A 104 -18.04 9.26 6.25
CA PHE A 104 -17.39 10.01 5.19
C PHE A 104 -18.46 10.53 4.22
N LYS A 105 -18.33 11.80 3.81
CA LYS A 105 -19.28 12.44 2.87
C LYS A 105 -19.33 11.78 1.48
N ASN A 106 -18.45 10.83 1.23
CA ASN A 106 -18.59 9.70 0.34
C ASN A 106 -17.38 8.79 0.63
N PRO A 107 -17.57 7.52 0.98
CA PRO A 107 -16.47 6.56 1.04
C PRO A 107 -15.81 6.41 -0.34
#